data_AF-A0A5E4AG70-F1
#
_entry.id   AF-A0A5E4AG70-F1
#
_cell.length_a   1.000
_cell.length_b   1.000
_cell.length_c   1.000
_cell.angle_alpha   90.00
_cell.angle_beta   90.00
_cell.angle_gamma   90.00
#
_symmetry.space_group_name_H-M   'P 1'
#
loop_
_entity.id
_entity.type
_entity.pdbx_description
1 polymer ?
#
loop_
_entity_poly.entity_id
_entity_poly.type
_entity_poly.pdbx_seq_one_letter_code
_entity_poly.pdbx_strand_id
1 'polypeptide(L)'
;MDGCSLPSAGSSPVNSHTSSLQHELYIRAFQKLTDFPPIKDQADEAQYCQLVRQLLDDHKDVVTLLAEGLRESRKHIEDEKLVRYFLDKTLTSRLGIRMLATHHLALHEDKPDFVGIICTRLSPKKIIEKWVDFARRLCEHKYGNAPRVRINGHVAARFPFIPMPLDYILPELLKNAMRATMESHLDTPYNVPDVVITIANNDIDLIIRISDRGGGIAHKDLDRVMDYHFTTAEASTQDPRISPLFGHLDMHSGGQSGPMHGFGFGLPTSRAYAEYLGGSLQLQSLQGIGTDVYLRLRHIDGREESFRI
;
A
#
# COMPACT_ATOMS: atom_id res chain seq x y z
N MET A 1 -23.31 5.42 56.95
CA MET A 1 -23.65 6.22 55.76
C MET A 1 -22.36 6.86 55.33
N ASP A 2 -21.87 6.50 54.15
CA ASP A 2 -21.14 7.35 53.20
C ASP A 2 -20.57 6.42 52.14
N GLY A 3 -21.35 6.27 51.07
CA GLY A 3 -20.98 5.54 49.87
C GLY A 3 -20.00 6.38 49.07
N CYS A 4 -18.83 5.80 48.80
CA CYS A 4 -17.86 6.36 47.87
C CYS A 4 -18.23 5.87 46.46
N SER A 5 -18.80 6.76 45.66
CA SER A 5 -19.14 6.54 44.26
C SER A 5 -17.87 6.56 43.41
N LEU A 6 -17.56 5.45 42.74
CA LEU A 6 -16.54 5.40 41.68
C LEU A 6 -17.07 6.12 40.43
N PRO A 7 -16.22 6.86 39.68
CA PRO A 7 -16.63 7.45 38.41
C PRO A 7 -16.77 6.34 37.35
N SER A 8 -17.94 6.28 36.73
CA SER A 8 -18.20 5.43 35.57
C SER A 8 -17.36 5.88 34.38
N ALA A 9 -16.42 5.04 33.96
CA ALA A 9 -15.76 5.19 32.67
C ALA A 9 -16.81 4.97 31.57
N GLY A 10 -17.25 6.06 30.95
CA GLY A 10 -18.10 6.04 29.76
C GLY A 10 -17.33 5.42 28.60
N SER A 11 -17.58 4.15 28.31
CA SER A 11 -17.18 3.51 27.05
C SER A 11 -17.94 4.19 25.91
N SER A 12 -17.18 4.87 25.04
CA SER A 12 -17.75 5.51 23.85
C SER A 12 -18.23 4.42 22.86
N PRO A 13 -19.49 4.43 22.36
CA PRO A 13 -20.09 3.32 21.62
C PRO A 13 -19.64 3.16 20.15
N VAL A 14 -18.70 3.98 19.66
CA VAL A 14 -18.39 4.05 18.22
C VAL A 14 -17.31 3.03 17.82
N ASN A 15 -16.38 2.71 18.73
CA ASN A 15 -15.28 1.77 18.49
C ASN A 15 -15.73 0.30 18.40
N SER A 16 -16.92 -0.04 18.91
CA SER A 16 -17.45 -1.40 18.82
C SER A 16 -17.82 -1.75 17.38
N HIS A 17 -18.35 -0.81 16.59
CA HIS A 17 -18.98 -1.13 15.31
C HIS A 17 -18.00 -1.43 14.17
N THR A 18 -16.89 -0.71 14.02
CA THR A 18 -15.95 -0.91 12.89
C THR A 18 -15.04 -2.11 13.11
N SER A 19 -14.54 -2.29 14.34
CA SER A 19 -13.77 -3.47 14.75
C SER A 19 -14.64 -4.73 14.74
N SER A 20 -15.90 -4.65 15.20
CA SER A 20 -16.84 -5.78 15.08
C SER A 20 -17.16 -6.11 13.63
N LEU A 21 -17.34 -5.11 12.76
CA LEU A 21 -17.64 -5.35 11.34
C LEU A 21 -16.54 -6.16 10.67
N GLN A 22 -15.28 -5.82 10.91
CA GLN A 22 -14.15 -6.55 10.32
C GLN A 22 -14.07 -7.97 10.89
N HIS A 23 -14.14 -8.13 12.20
CA HIS A 23 -14.10 -9.44 12.83
C HIS A 23 -15.23 -10.34 12.31
N GLU A 24 -16.44 -9.78 12.17
CA GLU A 24 -17.59 -10.45 11.56
C GLU A 24 -17.37 -10.82 10.10
N LEU A 25 -16.73 -9.98 9.28
CA LEU A 25 -16.41 -10.29 7.89
C LEU A 25 -15.52 -11.53 7.78
N TYR A 26 -14.48 -11.63 8.62
CA TYR A 26 -13.60 -12.80 8.65
C TYR A 26 -14.33 -14.06 9.17
N ILE A 27 -15.19 -13.94 10.18
CA ILE A 27 -16.02 -15.06 10.66
C ILE A 27 -16.96 -15.55 9.55
N ARG A 28 -17.66 -14.63 8.87
CA ARG A 28 -18.57 -14.98 7.77
C ARG A 28 -17.81 -15.61 6.60
N ALA A 29 -16.62 -15.12 6.29
CA ALA A 29 -15.75 -15.74 5.28
C ALA A 29 -15.38 -17.17 5.68
N PHE A 30 -14.96 -17.38 6.93
CA PHE A 30 -14.62 -18.70 7.44
C PHE A 30 -15.81 -19.67 7.40
N GLN A 31 -17.00 -19.22 7.81
CA GLN A 31 -18.24 -20.00 7.74
C GLN A 31 -18.57 -20.40 6.29
N LYS A 32 -18.64 -19.42 5.38
CA LYS A 32 -18.91 -19.69 3.95
C LYS A 32 -17.91 -20.66 3.34
N LEU A 33 -16.62 -20.56 3.69
CA LEU A 33 -15.57 -21.45 3.19
C LEU A 33 -15.68 -22.87 3.79
N THR A 34 -16.09 -22.99 5.04
CA THR A 34 -16.23 -24.28 5.74
C THR A 34 -17.51 -25.02 5.33
N ASP A 35 -18.58 -24.26 5.08
CA ASP A 35 -19.88 -24.79 4.65
C ASP A 35 -19.89 -25.21 3.17
N PHE A 36 -18.91 -24.74 2.39
CA PHE A 36 -18.77 -25.15 0.99
C PHE A 36 -18.37 -26.65 0.91
N PRO A 37 -19.12 -27.47 0.17
CA PRO A 37 -18.85 -28.91 0.10
C PRO A 37 -17.49 -29.21 -0.55
N PRO A 38 -16.86 -30.36 -0.25
CA PRO A 38 -15.62 -30.76 -0.92
C PRO A 38 -15.79 -30.80 -2.44
N ILE A 39 -14.93 -30.08 -3.16
CA ILE A 39 -14.94 -29.97 -4.63
C ILE A 39 -14.61 -31.34 -5.23
N LYS A 40 -15.50 -31.90 -6.04
CA LYS A 40 -15.31 -33.20 -6.70
C LYS A 40 -15.19 -33.10 -8.21
N ASP A 41 -15.74 -32.05 -8.79
CA ASP A 41 -15.77 -31.85 -10.23
C ASP A 41 -15.68 -30.36 -10.63
N GLN A 42 -15.74 -30.12 -11.93
CA GLN A 42 -15.64 -28.78 -12.51
C GLN A 42 -16.85 -27.89 -12.19
N ALA A 43 -18.02 -28.47 -11.95
CA ALA A 43 -19.22 -27.70 -11.60
C ALA A 43 -19.10 -27.15 -10.18
N ASP A 44 -18.63 -27.98 -9.24
CA ASP A 44 -18.30 -27.56 -7.87
C ASP A 44 -17.24 -26.44 -7.88
N GLU A 45 -16.17 -26.63 -8.66
CA GLU A 45 -15.07 -25.67 -8.76
C GLU A 45 -15.54 -24.31 -9.33
N ALA A 46 -16.42 -24.32 -10.34
CA ALA A 46 -16.98 -23.10 -10.89
C ALA A 46 -17.83 -22.32 -9.87
N GLN A 47 -18.59 -23.02 -9.00
CA GLN A 47 -19.33 -22.39 -7.90
C GLN A 47 -18.37 -21.85 -6.83
N TYR A 48 -17.30 -22.59 -6.52
CA TYR A 48 -16.27 -22.14 -5.59
C TYR A 48 -15.60 -20.86 -6.08
N CYS A 49 -15.29 -20.76 -7.38
CA CYS A 49 -14.79 -19.53 -8.00
C CYS A 49 -15.72 -18.32 -7.78
N GLN A 50 -17.04 -18.51 -7.81
CA GLN A 50 -17.99 -17.42 -7.53
C GLN A 50 -17.94 -17.00 -6.06
N LEU A 51 -17.88 -17.96 -5.14
CA LEU A 51 -17.71 -17.67 -3.71
C LEU A 51 -16.40 -16.90 -3.47
N VAL A 52 -15.29 -17.33 -4.06
CA VAL A 52 -13.99 -16.66 -3.91
C VAL A 52 -14.04 -15.23 -4.47
N ARG A 53 -14.67 -15.01 -5.62
CA ARG A 53 -14.88 -13.65 -6.17
C ARG A 53 -15.69 -12.78 -5.21
N GLN A 54 -16.76 -13.30 -4.65
CA GLN A 54 -17.58 -12.59 -3.67
C GLN A 54 -16.74 -12.22 -2.44
N LEU A 55 -16.00 -13.16 -1.86
CA LEU A 55 -15.18 -12.89 -0.68
C LEU A 55 -14.09 -11.84 -0.95
N LEU A 56 -13.47 -11.85 -2.13
CA LEU A 56 -12.50 -10.83 -2.54
C LEU A 56 -13.13 -9.44 -2.64
N ASP A 57 -14.36 -9.32 -3.15
CA ASP A 57 -15.08 -8.03 -3.24
C ASP A 57 -15.57 -7.56 -1.86
N ASP A 58 -16.17 -8.45 -1.07
CA ASP A 58 -16.64 -8.19 0.31
C ASP A 58 -15.51 -7.63 1.20
N HIS A 59 -14.26 -8.05 0.94
CA HIS A 59 -13.08 -7.67 1.74
C HIS A 59 -12.24 -6.54 1.13
N LYS A 60 -12.65 -5.91 0.02
CA LYS A 60 -11.80 -4.94 -0.69
C LYS A 60 -11.38 -3.74 0.16
N ASP A 61 -12.29 -3.25 1.01
CA ASP A 61 -12.11 -2.05 1.83
C ASP A 61 -11.58 -2.32 3.24
N VAL A 62 -11.23 -3.57 3.57
CA VAL A 62 -10.76 -3.97 4.92
C VAL A 62 -9.56 -3.16 5.41
N VAL A 63 -8.62 -2.79 4.52
CA VAL A 63 -7.46 -1.98 4.90
C VAL A 63 -7.88 -0.57 5.34
N THR A 64 -8.84 0.03 4.65
CA THR A 64 -9.41 1.34 4.99
C THR A 64 -10.16 1.26 6.32
N LEU A 65 -11.02 0.25 6.50
CA LEU A 65 -11.75 0.02 7.73
C LEU A 65 -10.82 -0.20 8.93
N LEU A 66 -9.73 -0.95 8.73
CA LEU A 66 -8.66 -1.14 9.73
C LEU A 66 -8.01 0.19 10.09
N ALA A 67 -7.64 0.98 9.09
CA ALA A 67 -6.98 2.26 9.31
C ALA A 67 -7.87 3.21 10.10
N GLU A 68 -9.16 3.30 9.77
CA GLU A 68 -10.13 4.14 10.45
C GLU A 68 -10.41 3.67 11.88
N GLY A 69 -10.72 2.39 12.08
CA GLY A 69 -11.02 1.82 13.40
C GLY A 69 -9.83 1.88 14.36
N LEU A 70 -8.61 1.66 13.86
CA LEU A 70 -7.41 1.75 14.70
C LEU A 70 -7.01 3.20 15.01
N ARG A 71 -7.39 4.17 14.18
CA ARG A 71 -7.08 5.60 14.45
C ARG A 71 -7.76 6.09 15.72
N GLU A 72 -8.98 5.64 15.98
CA GLU A 72 -9.77 6.05 17.16
C GLU A 72 -9.38 5.26 18.41
N SER A 73 -9.16 3.95 18.28
CA SER A 73 -8.77 3.08 19.39
C SER A 73 -7.33 3.29 19.84
N ARG A 74 -6.39 3.70 18.96
CA ARG A 74 -4.98 3.99 19.34
C ARG A 74 -4.86 5.00 20.47
N LYS A 75 -5.78 5.97 20.59
CA LYS A 75 -5.78 6.95 21.71
C LYS A 75 -5.90 6.31 23.09
N HIS A 76 -6.35 5.06 23.15
CA HIS A 76 -6.60 4.30 24.36
C HIS A 76 -5.67 3.08 24.51
N ILE A 77 -4.75 2.86 23.57
CA ILE A 77 -3.80 1.76 23.58
C ILE A 77 -2.41 2.31 23.92
N GLU A 78 -1.83 1.85 25.02
CA GLU A 78 -0.50 2.28 25.45
C GLU A 78 0.64 1.57 24.69
N ASP A 79 0.40 0.34 24.20
CA ASP A 79 1.39 -0.45 23.47
C ASP A 79 1.27 -0.29 21.95
N GLU A 80 2.02 0.65 21.39
CA GLU A 80 2.09 0.87 19.94
C GLU A 80 2.73 -0.30 19.18
N LYS A 81 3.60 -1.10 19.84
CA LYS A 81 4.22 -2.26 19.21
C LYS A 81 3.20 -3.36 18.94
N LEU A 82 2.21 -3.50 19.82
CA LEU A 82 1.11 -4.44 19.63
C LEU A 82 0.30 -4.09 18.38
N VAL A 83 -0.09 -2.81 18.23
CA VAL A 83 -0.84 -2.33 17.05
C VAL A 83 -0.05 -2.57 15.78
N ARG A 84 1.25 -2.24 15.80
CA ARG A 84 2.16 -2.48 14.69
C ARG A 84 2.22 -3.96 14.30
N TYR A 85 2.47 -4.84 15.27
CA TYR A 85 2.57 -6.28 15.04
C TYR A 85 1.26 -6.85 14.47
N PHE A 86 0.13 -6.44 15.04
CA PHE A 86 -1.20 -6.84 14.58
C PHE A 86 -1.44 -6.42 13.12
N LEU A 87 -1.13 -5.17 12.76
CA LEU A 87 -1.28 -4.65 11.41
C LEU A 87 -0.34 -5.35 10.41
N ASP A 88 0.94 -5.48 10.76
CA ASP A 88 1.92 -6.18 9.91
C ASP A 88 1.45 -7.61 9.62
N LYS A 89 0.99 -8.37 10.64
CA LYS A 89 0.48 -9.73 10.48
C LYS A 89 -0.83 -9.80 9.70
N THR A 90 -1.78 -8.92 10.00
CA THR A 90 -3.11 -8.94 9.36
C THR A 90 -3.02 -8.57 7.88
N LEU A 91 -2.26 -7.51 7.57
CA LEU A 91 -2.12 -7.02 6.20
C LEU A 91 -1.33 -8.00 5.31
N THR A 92 -0.27 -8.61 5.84
CA THR A 92 0.53 -9.62 5.09
C THR A 92 -0.25 -10.91 4.88
N SER A 93 -0.95 -11.41 5.90
CA SER A 93 -1.84 -12.58 5.75
C SER A 93 -2.94 -12.32 4.71
N ARG A 94 -3.52 -11.11 4.73
CA ARG A 94 -4.51 -10.69 3.71
C ARG A 94 -3.92 -10.65 2.31
N LEU A 95 -2.69 -10.15 2.15
CA LEU A 95 -2.00 -10.17 0.86
C LEU A 95 -1.80 -11.61 0.37
N GLY A 96 -1.33 -12.52 1.23
CA GLY A 96 -1.15 -13.94 0.90
C GLY A 96 -2.46 -14.62 0.46
N ILE A 97 -3.54 -14.47 1.24
CA ILE A 97 -4.87 -15.02 0.91
C ILE A 97 -5.34 -14.48 -0.45
N ARG A 98 -5.20 -13.17 -0.68
CA ARG A 98 -5.61 -12.53 -1.93
C ARG A 98 -4.77 -13.00 -3.11
N MET A 99 -3.46 -13.19 -2.93
CA MET A 99 -2.58 -13.75 -3.96
C MET A 99 -3.02 -15.17 -4.34
N LEU A 100 -3.26 -16.05 -3.37
CA LEU A 100 -3.70 -17.42 -3.60
C LEU A 100 -5.06 -17.48 -4.31
N ALA A 101 -6.05 -16.76 -3.78
CA ALA A 101 -7.40 -16.69 -4.34
C ALA A 101 -7.38 -16.14 -5.77
N THR A 102 -6.66 -15.05 -6.01
CA THR A 102 -6.56 -14.45 -7.35
C THR A 102 -5.79 -15.36 -8.31
N HIS A 103 -4.75 -16.07 -7.83
CA HIS A 103 -4.03 -17.04 -8.64
C HIS A 103 -4.98 -18.13 -9.14
N HIS A 104 -5.75 -18.75 -8.23
CA HIS A 104 -6.72 -19.79 -8.59
C HIS A 104 -7.74 -19.29 -9.61
N LEU A 105 -8.33 -18.11 -9.41
CA LEU A 105 -9.27 -17.52 -10.37
C LEU A 105 -8.63 -17.25 -11.74
N ALA A 106 -7.39 -16.73 -11.75
CA ALA A 106 -6.67 -16.38 -12.97
C ALA A 106 -6.15 -17.60 -13.75
N LEU A 107 -6.11 -18.81 -13.15
CA LEU A 107 -5.78 -20.04 -13.88
C LEU A 107 -6.82 -20.40 -14.95
N HIS A 108 -8.03 -19.84 -14.85
CA HIS A 108 -9.07 -19.98 -15.86
C HIS A 108 -8.94 -18.98 -17.03
N GLU A 109 -8.07 -17.98 -16.90
CA GLU A 109 -7.85 -16.98 -17.94
C GLU A 109 -6.74 -17.42 -18.89
N ASP A 110 -7.05 -17.46 -20.20
CA ASP A 110 -6.02 -17.65 -21.22
C ASP A 110 -5.38 -16.29 -21.56
N LYS A 111 -4.46 -15.87 -20.70
CA LYS A 111 -3.74 -14.60 -20.85
C LYS A 111 -2.29 -14.85 -21.29
N PRO A 112 -1.84 -14.28 -22.43
CA PRO A 112 -0.49 -14.49 -22.90
C PRO A 112 0.52 -13.97 -21.88
N ASP A 113 1.65 -14.68 -21.75
CA ASP A 113 2.72 -14.41 -20.79
C ASP A 113 2.35 -14.62 -19.31
N PHE A 114 1.18 -15.17 -18.98
CA PHE A 114 0.73 -15.40 -17.60
C PHE A 114 0.39 -16.87 -17.32
N VAL A 115 0.69 -17.31 -16.09
CA VAL A 115 0.17 -18.54 -15.49
C VAL A 115 -0.49 -18.14 -14.17
N GLY A 116 -1.82 -18.07 -14.18
CA GLY A 116 -2.55 -17.38 -13.12
C GLY A 116 -2.06 -15.93 -12.98
N ILE A 117 -1.69 -15.52 -11.76
CA ILE A 117 -1.09 -14.19 -11.52
C ILE A 117 0.42 -14.09 -11.78
N ILE A 118 1.10 -15.19 -12.14
CA ILE A 118 2.54 -15.20 -12.36
C ILE A 118 2.80 -14.75 -13.80
N CYS A 119 3.47 -13.61 -13.97
CA CYS A 119 3.90 -13.17 -15.29
C CYS A 119 5.25 -13.83 -15.62
N THR A 120 5.29 -14.62 -16.68
CA THR A 120 6.48 -15.38 -17.12
C THR A 120 7.62 -14.50 -17.64
N ARG A 121 7.32 -13.26 -18.06
CA ARG A 121 8.29 -12.31 -18.64
C ARG A 121 7.97 -10.86 -18.28
N LEU A 122 7.80 -10.60 -16.99
CA LEU A 122 7.53 -9.28 -16.43
C LEU A 122 8.67 -8.33 -16.79
N SER A 123 8.32 -7.12 -17.24
CA SER A 123 9.28 -6.03 -17.40
C SER A 123 9.11 -5.04 -16.26
N PRO A 124 10.10 -4.86 -15.36
CA PRO A 124 10.03 -3.91 -14.26
C PRO A 124 9.82 -2.49 -14.79
N LYS A 125 10.43 -2.12 -15.92
CA LYS A 125 10.22 -0.83 -16.57
C LYS A 125 8.73 -0.57 -16.86
N LYS A 126 8.05 -1.51 -17.53
CA LYS A 126 6.64 -1.34 -17.93
C LYS A 126 5.69 -1.19 -16.75
N ILE A 127 5.88 -1.97 -15.68
CA ILE A 127 5.04 -1.86 -14.49
C ILE A 127 5.34 -0.56 -13.71
N ILE A 128 6.59 -0.11 -13.69
CA ILE A 128 6.95 1.21 -13.13
C ILE A 128 6.27 2.32 -13.94
N GLU A 129 6.36 2.30 -15.27
CA GLU A 129 5.71 3.29 -16.15
C GLU A 129 4.19 3.38 -15.91
N LYS A 130 3.50 2.23 -15.82
CA LYS A 130 2.08 2.15 -15.47
C LYS A 130 1.75 2.94 -14.18
N TRP A 131 2.56 2.75 -13.13
CA TRP A 131 2.32 3.38 -11.83
C TRP A 131 2.83 4.82 -11.76
N VAL A 132 3.82 5.17 -12.57
CA VAL A 132 4.24 6.56 -12.80
C VAL A 132 3.07 7.34 -13.38
N ASP A 133 2.43 6.84 -14.45
CA ASP A 133 1.30 7.54 -15.08
C ASP A 133 0.11 7.71 -14.14
N PHE A 134 -0.14 6.70 -13.30
CA PHE A 134 -1.14 6.79 -12.24
C PHE A 134 -0.80 7.88 -11.20
N ALA A 135 0.41 7.83 -10.62
CA ALA A 135 0.82 8.77 -9.57
C ALA A 135 0.94 10.21 -10.11
N ARG A 136 1.43 10.38 -11.35
CA ARG A 136 1.51 11.70 -12.01
C ARG A 136 0.13 12.30 -12.20
N ARG A 137 -0.88 11.54 -12.63
CA ARG A 137 -2.25 12.05 -12.76
C ARG A 137 -2.83 12.54 -11.43
N LEU A 138 -2.64 11.80 -10.34
CA LEU A 138 -3.08 12.23 -9.02
C LEU A 138 -2.34 13.49 -8.54
N CYS A 139 -1.03 13.56 -8.82
CA CYS A 139 -0.19 14.69 -8.47
C CYS A 139 -0.56 15.94 -9.29
N GLU A 140 -0.74 15.82 -10.60
CA GLU A 140 -1.19 16.90 -11.49
C GLU A 140 -2.57 17.41 -11.09
N HIS A 141 -3.51 16.51 -10.77
CA HIS A 141 -4.82 16.90 -10.24
C HIS A 141 -4.71 17.70 -8.94
N LYS A 142 -3.79 17.31 -8.05
CA LYS A 142 -3.65 17.96 -6.74
C LYS A 142 -2.76 19.20 -6.73
N TYR A 143 -1.74 19.32 -7.59
CA TYR A 143 -0.73 20.38 -7.52
C TYR A 143 -0.61 21.19 -8.82
N GLY A 144 -1.42 20.87 -9.84
CA GLY A 144 -1.37 21.49 -11.17
C GLY A 144 -0.21 21.01 -12.05
N ASN A 145 0.75 20.29 -11.50
CA ASN A 145 1.89 19.69 -12.21
C ASN A 145 2.40 18.44 -11.45
N ALA A 146 3.25 17.65 -12.09
CA ALA A 146 3.94 16.54 -11.45
C ALA A 146 5.37 16.41 -12.00
N PRO A 147 6.35 16.01 -11.16
CA PRO A 147 7.70 15.78 -11.64
C PRO A 147 7.71 14.71 -12.73
N ARG A 148 8.61 14.87 -13.70
CA ARG A 148 8.88 13.80 -14.67
C ARG A 148 9.61 12.67 -13.96
N VAL A 149 9.52 11.48 -14.51
CA VAL A 149 10.21 10.30 -13.98
C VAL A 149 11.18 9.77 -15.01
N ARG A 150 12.46 9.69 -14.64
CA ARG A 150 13.51 9.09 -15.48
C ARG A 150 13.85 7.69 -14.96
N ILE A 151 13.80 6.70 -15.84
CA ILE A 151 14.09 5.30 -15.48
C ILE A 151 15.42 4.88 -16.13
N ASN A 152 16.37 4.42 -15.33
CA ASN A 152 17.69 3.94 -15.77
C ASN A 152 18.06 2.58 -15.15
N GLY A 153 19.26 2.07 -15.46
CA GLY A 153 19.71 0.73 -15.06
C GLY A 153 19.27 -0.36 -16.05
N HIS A 154 18.89 -1.54 -15.56
CA HIS A 154 18.50 -2.70 -16.37
C HIS A 154 17.07 -2.57 -16.94
N VAL A 155 16.81 -1.53 -17.72
CA VAL A 155 15.49 -1.20 -18.29
C VAL A 155 14.95 -2.25 -19.26
N ALA A 156 15.84 -3.08 -19.81
CA ALA A 156 15.50 -4.19 -20.72
C ALA A 156 15.26 -5.53 -19.99
N ALA A 157 15.42 -5.59 -18.66
CA ALA A 157 15.24 -6.81 -17.89
C ALA A 157 13.85 -7.42 -18.09
N ARG A 158 13.80 -8.75 -18.21
CA ARG A 158 12.56 -9.53 -18.21
C ARG A 158 12.78 -10.85 -17.48
N PHE A 159 11.87 -11.20 -16.60
CA PHE A 159 11.96 -12.42 -15.79
C PHE A 159 10.58 -12.85 -15.28
N PRO A 160 10.43 -14.11 -14.85
CA PRO A 160 9.24 -14.57 -14.15
C PRO A 160 9.05 -13.82 -12.83
N PHE A 161 7.86 -13.24 -12.61
CA PHE A 161 7.57 -12.49 -11.39
C PHE A 161 6.06 -12.37 -11.14
N ILE A 162 5.66 -12.20 -9.87
CA ILE A 162 4.27 -11.89 -9.51
C ILE A 162 4.11 -10.35 -9.47
N PRO A 163 3.28 -9.73 -10.33
CA PRO A 163 3.15 -8.27 -10.38
C PRO A 163 2.41 -7.67 -9.16
N MET A 164 1.54 -8.45 -8.51
CA MET A 164 0.60 -7.95 -7.50
C MET A 164 1.26 -7.15 -6.34
N PRO A 165 2.38 -7.57 -5.73
CA PRO A 165 3.05 -6.78 -4.71
C PRO A 165 3.57 -5.43 -5.22
N LEU A 166 4.08 -5.39 -6.46
CA LEU A 166 4.52 -4.15 -7.09
C LEU A 166 3.33 -3.21 -7.36
N ASP A 167 2.15 -3.77 -7.69
CA ASP A 167 0.90 -3.01 -7.85
C ASP A 167 0.44 -2.34 -6.54
N TYR A 168 0.85 -2.84 -5.37
CA TYR A 168 0.61 -2.16 -4.08
C TYR A 168 1.72 -1.16 -3.73
N ILE A 169 2.98 -1.57 -3.85
CA ILE A 169 4.11 -0.81 -3.30
C ILE A 169 4.46 0.41 -4.17
N LEU A 170 4.57 0.23 -5.49
CA LEU A 170 5.03 1.29 -6.39
C LEU A 170 4.18 2.57 -6.32
N PRO A 171 2.83 2.54 -6.39
CA PRO A 171 2.05 3.77 -6.30
C PRO A 171 2.22 4.49 -4.95
N GLU A 172 2.39 3.77 -3.84
CA GLU A 172 2.63 4.39 -2.53
C GLU A 172 3.97 5.13 -2.49
N LEU A 173 5.05 4.51 -2.97
CA LEU A 173 6.37 5.14 -3.01
C LEU A 173 6.42 6.32 -3.99
N LEU A 174 5.77 6.19 -5.15
CA LEU A 174 5.71 7.26 -6.15
C LEU A 174 4.91 8.46 -5.67
N LYS A 175 3.75 8.24 -5.04
CA LYS A 175 2.96 9.33 -4.42
C LYS A 175 3.78 10.08 -3.39
N ASN A 176 4.53 9.37 -2.54
CA ASN A 176 5.41 10.00 -1.53
C ASN A 176 6.51 10.85 -2.17
N ALA A 177 7.24 10.32 -3.14
CA ALA A 177 8.30 11.03 -3.85
C ALA A 177 7.78 12.29 -4.57
N MET A 178 6.64 12.15 -5.28
CA MET A 178 6.01 13.26 -5.99
C MET A 178 5.49 14.32 -5.02
N ARG A 179 4.79 13.91 -3.96
CA ARG A 179 4.29 14.81 -2.93
C ARG A 179 5.42 15.62 -2.30
N ALA A 180 6.48 14.96 -1.84
CA ALA A 180 7.64 15.63 -1.24
C ALA A 180 8.27 16.63 -2.22
N THR A 181 8.40 16.26 -3.49
CA THR A 181 8.93 17.13 -4.55
C THR A 181 8.07 18.37 -4.78
N MET A 182 6.74 18.22 -4.87
CA MET A 182 5.85 19.36 -5.06
C MET A 182 5.80 20.29 -3.84
N GLU A 183 5.72 19.71 -2.63
CA GLU A 183 5.63 20.48 -1.39
C GLU A 183 6.94 21.22 -1.05
N SER A 184 8.09 20.77 -1.55
CA SER A 184 9.36 21.48 -1.39
C SER A 184 9.65 22.54 -2.47
N HIS A 185 8.82 22.63 -3.51
CA HIS A 185 9.00 23.55 -4.65
C HIS A 185 7.75 24.41 -4.93
N LEU A 186 7.04 24.83 -3.88
CA LEU A 186 5.80 25.61 -4.00
C LEU A 186 5.96 26.94 -4.76
N ASP A 187 7.17 27.52 -4.76
CA ASP A 187 7.45 28.77 -5.47
C ASP A 187 7.69 28.55 -6.98
N THR A 188 7.99 27.32 -7.39
CA THR A 188 8.28 26.94 -8.79
C THR A 188 7.55 25.66 -9.22
N PRO A 189 6.22 25.58 -9.05
CA PRO A 189 5.47 24.33 -9.26
C PRO A 189 5.50 23.86 -10.72
N TYR A 190 5.79 24.75 -11.67
CA TYR A 190 5.93 24.45 -13.10
C TYR A 190 7.31 23.90 -13.48
N ASN A 191 8.33 24.00 -12.61
CA ASN A 191 9.69 23.55 -12.86
C ASN A 191 10.27 22.85 -11.63
N VAL A 192 9.85 21.59 -11.44
CA VAL A 192 10.29 20.74 -10.34
C VAL A 192 11.30 19.69 -10.81
N PRO A 193 12.23 19.24 -9.95
CA PRO A 193 13.22 18.24 -10.31
C PRO A 193 12.60 16.87 -10.61
N ASP A 194 13.21 16.14 -11.55
CA ASP A 194 12.78 14.78 -11.89
C ASP A 194 12.94 13.81 -10.71
N VAL A 195 11.97 12.91 -10.56
CA VAL A 195 12.16 11.68 -9.78
C VAL A 195 12.97 10.70 -10.64
N VAL A 196 13.99 10.08 -10.07
CA VAL A 196 14.87 9.14 -10.79
C VAL A 196 14.68 7.74 -10.23
N ILE A 197 14.36 6.78 -11.10
CA ILE A 197 14.19 5.37 -10.74
C ILE A 197 15.32 4.56 -11.37
N THR A 198 16.02 3.78 -10.55
CA THR A 198 17.07 2.87 -11.00
C THR A 198 16.64 1.43 -10.78
N ILE A 199 16.67 0.64 -11.86
CA ILE A 199 16.37 -0.79 -11.83
C ILE A 199 17.71 -1.55 -11.80
N ALA A 200 17.93 -2.36 -10.78
CA ALA A 200 18.98 -3.36 -10.76
C ALA A 200 18.35 -4.76 -10.69
N ASN A 201 18.85 -5.67 -11.52
CA ASN A 201 18.35 -7.02 -11.68
C ASN A 201 19.56 -7.94 -11.63
N ASN A 202 19.59 -8.86 -10.69
CA ASN A 202 20.66 -9.83 -10.52
C ASN A 202 20.05 -11.21 -10.24
N ASP A 203 20.87 -12.23 -10.01
CA ASP A 203 20.35 -13.61 -9.84
C ASP A 203 19.60 -13.84 -8.51
N ILE A 204 19.74 -12.93 -7.54
CA ILE A 204 19.16 -13.05 -6.19
C ILE A 204 17.87 -12.23 -6.09
N ASP A 205 17.93 -10.96 -6.48
CA ASP A 205 16.82 -10.03 -6.29
C ASP A 205 16.66 -8.97 -7.39
N LEU A 206 15.44 -8.45 -7.44
CA LEU A 206 15.07 -7.22 -8.12
C LEU A 206 15.19 -6.07 -7.13
N ILE A 207 15.96 -5.04 -7.51
CA ILE A 207 16.13 -3.81 -6.74
C ILE A 207 15.56 -2.64 -7.55
N ILE A 208 14.65 -1.89 -6.93
CA ILE A 208 14.09 -0.65 -7.47
C ILE A 208 14.44 0.46 -6.50
N ARG A 209 15.35 1.35 -6.91
CA ARG A 209 15.64 2.59 -6.18
C ARG A 209 14.79 3.70 -6.75
N ILE A 210 14.07 4.43 -5.89
CA ILE A 210 13.32 5.64 -6.23
C ILE A 210 13.96 6.81 -5.50
N SER A 211 14.49 7.76 -6.26
CA SER A 211 15.24 8.92 -5.76
C SER A 211 14.50 10.20 -6.09
N ASP A 212 14.16 10.99 -5.07
CA ASP A 212 13.56 12.31 -5.23
C ASP A 212 14.50 13.45 -4.82
N ARG A 213 14.05 14.68 -5.09
CA ARG A 213 14.67 15.91 -4.58
C ARG A 213 13.68 16.71 -3.74
N GLY A 214 12.86 16.00 -2.96
CA GLY A 214 11.78 16.54 -2.14
C GLY A 214 12.21 17.11 -0.80
N GLY A 215 13.49 17.48 -0.62
CA GLY A 215 14.01 18.05 0.62
C GLY A 215 14.34 17.03 1.73
N GLY A 216 14.03 15.76 1.53
CA GLY A 216 14.36 14.67 2.47
C GLY A 216 13.41 14.58 3.66
N ILE A 217 13.54 13.50 4.42
CA ILE A 217 12.82 13.28 5.68
C ILE A 217 13.56 14.00 6.80
N ALA A 218 12.87 14.86 7.54
CA ALA A 218 13.45 15.57 8.69
C ALA A 218 13.90 14.61 9.79
N HIS A 219 15.04 14.88 10.43
CA HIS A 219 15.60 14.02 11.47
C HIS A 219 14.61 13.68 12.61
N LYS A 220 13.74 14.62 12.99
CA LYS A 220 12.70 14.40 14.02
C LYS A 220 11.60 13.41 13.61
N ASP A 221 11.47 13.12 12.32
CA ASP A 221 10.42 12.28 11.75
C ASP A 221 10.94 10.92 11.25
N LEU A 222 12.27 10.76 11.12
CA LEU A 222 12.91 9.54 10.59
C LEU A 222 12.49 8.26 11.33
N ASP A 223 12.36 8.32 12.66
CA ASP A 223 11.99 7.15 13.45
C ASP A 223 10.49 6.84 13.39
N ARG A 224 9.68 7.78 12.89
CA ARG A 224 8.20 7.72 12.89
C ARG A 224 7.59 7.46 11.52
N VAL A 225 8.29 7.74 10.42
CA VAL A 225 7.79 7.53 9.04
C VAL A 225 7.38 6.09 8.73
N MET A 226 7.87 5.14 9.52
CA MET A 226 7.55 3.73 9.40
C MET A 226 6.43 3.27 10.34
N ASP A 227 5.83 4.15 11.13
CA ASP A 227 4.71 3.83 11.99
C ASP A 227 3.39 3.98 11.23
N TYR A 228 2.47 3.05 11.47
CA TYR A 228 1.10 3.21 10.99
C TYR A 228 0.48 4.48 11.61
N HIS A 229 -0.37 5.15 10.82
CA HIS A 229 -1.01 6.42 11.16
C HIS A 229 -0.09 7.64 11.26
N PHE A 230 1.23 7.48 11.16
CA PHE A 230 2.10 8.64 11.06
C PHE A 230 1.98 9.26 9.67
N THR A 231 1.66 10.56 9.62
CA THR A 231 1.59 11.32 8.37
C THR A 231 1.91 12.79 8.63
N THR A 232 2.62 13.40 7.69
CA THR A 232 2.89 14.86 7.68
C THR A 232 1.88 15.62 6.83
N ALA A 233 0.87 14.95 6.28
CA ALA A 233 -0.12 15.54 5.37
C ALA A 233 -0.93 16.68 5.99
N GLU A 234 -1.32 16.55 7.25
CA GLU A 234 -2.12 17.57 7.95
C GLU A 234 -1.36 18.89 8.10
N ALA A 235 -0.05 18.83 8.36
CA ALA A 235 0.80 20.01 8.41
C ALA A 235 0.86 20.74 7.05
N SER A 236 0.87 19.99 5.94
CA SER A 236 0.86 20.55 4.59
C SER A 236 -0.48 21.21 4.23
N THR A 237 -1.62 20.66 4.70
CA THR A 237 -2.94 21.28 4.44
C THR A 237 -3.12 22.65 5.09
N GLN A 238 -2.39 22.91 6.18
CA GLN A 238 -2.41 24.18 6.89
C GLN A 238 -1.47 25.24 6.29
N ASP A 239 -0.64 24.88 5.30
CA ASP A 239 0.20 25.87 4.62
C ASP A 239 -0.69 26.78 3.74
N PRO A 240 -0.75 28.10 4.01
CA PRO A 240 -1.58 29.05 3.27
C PRO A 240 -1.21 29.17 1.79
N ARG A 241 -0.05 28.63 1.36
CA ARG A 241 0.33 28.54 -0.07
C ARG A 241 -0.33 27.35 -0.77
N ILE A 242 -0.72 26.31 -0.02
CA ILE A 242 -1.35 25.09 -0.55
C ILE A 242 -2.88 25.15 -0.39
N SER A 243 -3.38 25.78 0.69
CA SER A 243 -4.81 25.94 0.99
C SER A 243 -5.68 26.52 -0.15
N PRO A 244 -5.26 27.55 -0.93
CA PRO A 244 -6.04 28.09 -2.05
C PRO A 244 -6.25 27.07 -3.18
N LEU A 245 -5.36 26.07 -3.25
CA LEU A 245 -5.38 25.02 -4.26
C LEU A 245 -6.29 23.85 -3.84
N PHE A 246 -6.50 23.66 -2.53
CA PHE A 246 -7.51 22.74 -1.97
C PHE A 246 -8.94 23.29 -2.06
N GLY A 247 -9.13 24.57 -1.74
CA GLY A 247 -10.47 25.17 -1.56
C GLY A 247 -11.35 25.24 -2.82
N HIS A 248 -10.79 25.07 -4.02
CA HIS A 248 -11.55 25.15 -5.28
C HIS A 248 -11.95 23.79 -5.87
N LEU A 249 -11.39 22.68 -5.40
CA LEU A 249 -11.50 21.36 -6.07
C LEU A 249 -12.29 20.30 -5.27
N ASP A 250 -12.50 20.47 -3.96
CA ASP A 250 -13.16 19.45 -3.13
C ASP A 250 -14.71 19.44 -3.20
N MET A 251 -15.35 20.29 -4.03
CA MET A 251 -16.81 20.40 -4.05
C MET A 251 -17.52 19.75 -5.25
N HIS A 252 -16.81 19.24 -6.29
CA HIS A 252 -17.48 18.84 -7.54
C HIS A 252 -16.92 17.62 -8.32
N SER A 253 -16.35 16.58 -7.69
CA SER A 253 -15.95 15.38 -8.47
C SER A 253 -16.23 14.05 -7.78
N GLY A 254 -17.42 13.49 -8.04
CA GLY A 254 -17.78 12.10 -7.77
C GLY A 254 -17.15 11.11 -8.77
N GLY A 255 -15.82 11.03 -8.85
CA GLY A 255 -15.12 10.15 -9.79
C GLY A 255 -13.71 9.73 -9.38
N GLN A 256 -13.59 8.50 -8.84
CA GLN A 256 -12.45 7.56 -8.93
C GLN A 256 -10.99 8.02 -8.68
N SER A 257 -10.72 9.21 -8.17
CA SER A 257 -9.34 9.62 -7.83
C SER A 257 -9.18 9.74 -6.31
N GLY A 258 -8.60 8.70 -5.70
CA GLY A 258 -8.28 8.71 -4.27
C GLY A 258 -7.22 9.76 -3.90
N PRO A 259 -7.12 10.17 -2.63
CA PRO A 259 -6.23 11.25 -2.20
C PRO A 259 -4.74 10.91 -2.38
N MET A 260 -3.92 11.93 -2.66
CA MET A 260 -2.44 11.80 -2.82
C MET A 260 -1.72 11.27 -1.56
N HIS A 261 -2.36 11.40 -0.39
CA HIS A 261 -1.90 10.80 0.87
C HIS A 261 -3.11 10.19 1.57
N GLY A 262 -2.92 9.01 2.16
CA GLY A 262 -3.94 8.35 2.96
C GLY A 262 -3.70 8.51 4.45
N PHE A 263 -4.14 7.52 5.21
CA PHE A 263 -4.05 7.45 6.67
C PHE A 263 -2.62 7.17 7.21
N GLY A 264 -1.54 7.45 6.47
CA GLY A 264 -0.18 7.10 6.92
C GLY A 264 0.13 5.59 6.90
N PHE A 265 -0.44 4.85 5.94
CA PHE A 265 -0.24 3.40 5.82
C PHE A 265 0.77 3.00 4.73
N GLY A 266 1.11 3.90 3.79
CA GLY A 266 1.86 3.56 2.58
C GLY A 266 3.24 2.94 2.85
N LEU A 267 4.10 3.63 3.60
CA LEU A 267 5.44 3.14 3.95
C LEU A 267 5.42 1.87 4.82
N PRO A 268 4.71 1.82 5.97
CA PRO A 268 4.71 0.63 6.80
C PRO A 268 4.14 -0.61 6.08
N THR A 269 3.04 -0.45 5.33
CA THR A 269 2.44 -1.55 4.57
C THR A 269 3.38 -2.04 3.47
N SER A 270 4.02 -1.11 2.75
CA SER A 270 4.98 -1.46 1.69
C SER A 270 6.17 -2.25 2.24
N ARG A 271 6.68 -1.87 3.41
CA ARG A 271 7.75 -2.61 4.09
C ARG A 271 7.28 -3.99 4.52
N ALA A 272 6.14 -4.09 5.17
CA ALA A 272 5.58 -5.37 5.61
C ALA A 272 5.38 -6.34 4.43
N TYR A 273 4.91 -5.84 3.29
CA TYR A 273 4.76 -6.63 2.06
C TYR A 273 6.09 -7.07 1.46
N ALA A 274 7.07 -6.17 1.40
CA ALA A 274 8.41 -6.51 0.91
C ALA A 274 9.07 -7.59 1.79
N GLU A 275 9.02 -7.44 3.12
CA GLU A 275 9.58 -8.40 4.08
C GLU A 275 8.85 -9.75 4.06
N TYR A 276 7.53 -9.75 3.96
CA TYR A 276 6.73 -10.97 3.82
C TYR A 276 7.13 -11.78 2.58
N LEU A 277 7.55 -11.10 1.52
CA LEU A 277 8.03 -11.69 0.27
C LEU A 277 9.57 -11.84 0.24
N GLY A 278 10.21 -11.98 1.40
CA GLY A 278 11.64 -12.25 1.53
C GLY A 278 12.56 -11.10 1.07
N GLY A 279 11.99 -9.94 0.80
CA GLY A 279 12.66 -8.72 0.37
C GLY A 279 12.85 -7.72 1.50
N SER A 280 12.99 -6.43 1.15
CA SER A 280 13.11 -5.33 2.12
C SER A 280 12.72 -3.99 1.52
N LEU A 281 12.40 -3.02 2.39
CA LEU A 281 12.23 -1.62 2.03
C LEU A 281 13.10 -0.74 2.94
N GLN A 282 14.06 -0.02 2.35
CA GLN A 282 15.01 0.82 3.08
C GLN A 282 14.92 2.27 2.63
N LEU A 283 15.08 3.21 3.56
CA LEU A 283 15.08 4.66 3.31
C LEU A 283 16.47 5.22 3.58
N GLN A 284 16.90 6.17 2.74
CA GLN A 284 18.08 6.99 2.96
C GLN A 284 17.66 8.45 2.75
N SER A 285 17.60 9.21 3.84
CA SER A 285 17.25 10.63 3.81
C SER A 285 18.51 11.48 3.71
N LEU A 286 18.55 12.38 2.73
CA LEU A 286 19.52 13.46 2.63
C LEU A 286 18.78 14.75 2.98
N GLN A 287 18.65 15.04 4.28
CA GLN A 287 17.86 16.19 4.73
C GLN A 287 18.37 17.50 4.10
N GLY A 288 17.44 18.27 3.55
CA GLY A 288 17.70 19.47 2.74
C GLY A 288 17.86 19.20 1.24
N ILE A 289 17.93 17.93 0.81
CA ILE A 289 18.15 17.54 -0.58
C ILE A 289 17.03 16.65 -1.12
N GLY A 290 16.79 15.48 -0.51
CA GLY A 290 15.88 14.47 -1.06
C GLY A 290 15.94 13.15 -0.32
N THR A 291 15.20 12.16 -0.83
CA THR A 291 15.14 10.81 -0.26
C THR A 291 15.42 9.76 -1.34
N ASP A 292 16.23 8.76 -0.99
CA ASP A 292 16.33 7.52 -1.74
C ASP A 292 15.56 6.41 -1.03
N VAL A 293 14.65 5.75 -1.74
CA VAL A 293 13.93 4.58 -1.28
C VAL A 293 14.39 3.35 -2.06
N TYR A 294 14.84 2.31 -1.37
CA TYR A 294 15.31 1.06 -1.95
C TYR A 294 14.30 -0.05 -1.66
N LEU A 295 13.58 -0.49 -2.69
CA LEU A 295 12.75 -1.70 -2.65
C LEU A 295 13.57 -2.87 -3.18
N ARG A 296 13.69 -3.95 -2.39
CA ARG A 296 14.24 -5.24 -2.82
C ARG A 296 13.16 -6.29 -2.75
N LEU A 297 13.03 -7.10 -3.80
CA LEU A 297 12.16 -8.28 -3.81
C LEU A 297 12.91 -9.44 -4.45
N ARG A 298 12.87 -10.62 -3.81
CA ARG A 298 13.54 -11.82 -4.33
C ARG A 298 12.92 -12.28 -5.63
N HIS A 299 13.74 -12.87 -6.49
CA HIS A 299 13.23 -13.58 -7.66
C HIS A 299 12.43 -14.82 -7.26
N ILE A 300 11.59 -15.28 -8.19
CA ILE A 300 10.97 -16.59 -8.08
C ILE A 300 12.00 -17.59 -8.59
N ASP A 301 12.86 -18.08 -7.73
CA ASP A 301 13.74 -19.19 -8.04
C ASP A 301 13.43 -20.38 -7.13
N GLY A 302 13.29 -21.56 -7.72
CA GLY A 302 13.07 -22.81 -6.98
C GLY A 302 14.31 -23.31 -6.23
N ARG A 303 15.26 -22.40 -5.90
CA ARG A 303 16.56 -22.70 -5.31
C ARG A 303 16.60 -22.49 -3.80
N GLU A 304 15.75 -21.61 -3.27
CA GLU A 304 15.51 -21.46 -1.83
C GLU A 304 14.10 -21.93 -1.44
N GLU A 305 13.83 -22.08 -0.13
CA GLU A 305 12.47 -22.35 0.36
C GLU A 305 11.51 -21.32 -0.25
N SER A 306 10.63 -21.80 -1.13
CA SER A 306 9.62 -20.96 -1.76
C SER A 306 8.72 -20.35 -0.68
N PHE A 307 8.27 -19.12 -0.91
CA PHE A 307 7.37 -18.38 -0.02
C PHE A 307 6.29 -19.30 0.55
N ARG A 308 6.21 -19.41 1.89
CA ARG A 308 5.09 -20.10 2.55
C ARG A 308 3.83 -19.26 2.36
N ILE A 309 3.03 -19.61 1.35
CA ILE A 309 1.64 -19.17 1.23
C ILE A 309 0.79 -19.96 2.22
#